data_AF-A0A350LR60-F1
#
_entry.id   AF-A0A350LR60-F1
#
_cell.length_a   1.000
_cell.length_b   1.000
_cell.length_c   1.000
_cell.angle_alpha   90.00
_cell.angle_beta   90.00
_cell.angle_gamma   90.00
#
_symmetry.space_group_name_H-M   'P 1'
#
loop_
_entity.id
_entity.type
_entity.pdbx_description
1 polymer ?
#
loop_
_entity_poly.entity_id
_entity_poly.type
_entity_poly.pdbx_seq_one_letter_code
_entity_poly.pdbx_strand_id
1 'polypeptide(L)' 'MTETGKTSGLTYAEAGVDIDAGNALVERIKPAAAATKRPGVMAGLGGFGGLFDLKAAGFTDPILVAATDGVGTK' A
#
# COMPACT_ATOMS: atom_id res chain seq x y z
N MET A 1 13.51 46.50 -0.51
CA MET A 1 14.19 45.23 -0.23
C MET A 1 13.49 44.59 0.95
N THR A 2 12.64 43.60 0.70
CA THR A 2 12.03 42.79 1.76
C THR A 2 12.06 41.36 1.27
N GLU A 3 13.10 40.63 1.66
CA GLU A 3 13.19 39.19 1.54
C GLU A 3 12.22 38.57 2.55
N THR A 4 11.14 37.97 2.08
CA THR A 4 10.28 37.12 2.90
C THR A 4 11.01 35.80 3.13
N GLY A 5 11.53 35.62 4.35
CA GLY A 5 12.19 34.39 4.79
C GLY A 5 11.29 33.18 4.57
N LYS A 6 11.75 32.28 3.71
CA LYS A 6 11.14 30.97 3.47
C LYS A 6 11.25 30.16 4.77
N THR A 7 10.12 29.84 5.41
CA THR A 7 10.09 28.94 6.57
C THR A 7 10.63 27.57 6.16
N SER A 8 11.90 27.29 6.46
CA SER A 8 12.58 26.04 6.15
C SER A 8 12.23 24.94 7.18
N GLY A 9 10.94 24.66 7.34
CA GLY A 9 10.49 23.49 8.09
C GLY A 9 10.59 22.26 7.21
N LEU A 10 11.16 21.16 7.72
CA LEU A 10 11.20 19.87 7.03
C LEU A 10 9.78 19.49 6.58
N THR A 11 9.56 19.47 5.27
CA THR A 11 8.29 19.05 4.68
C THR A 11 8.27 17.54 4.49
N TYR A 12 7.07 16.95 4.47
CA TYR A 12 6.89 15.53 4.18
C TYR A 12 7.44 15.16 2.78
N ALA A 13 7.37 16.12 1.85
CA ALA A 13 7.95 16.00 0.51
C ALA A 13 9.49 15.98 0.53
N GLU A 14 10.14 16.76 1.39
CA GLU A 14 11.60 16.74 1.56
C GLU A 14 12.12 15.41 2.12
N ALA A 15 11.27 14.63 2.79
CA ALA A 15 11.58 13.25 3.19
C ALA A 15 11.41 12.23 2.05
N GLY A 16 11.13 12.69 0.81
CA GLY A 16 10.92 11.85 -0.36
C GLY A 16 9.51 11.28 -0.51
N VAL A 17 8.54 11.80 0.25
CA VAL A 17 7.17 11.31 0.22
C VAL A 17 6.26 12.22 -0.60
N ASP A 18 5.73 11.68 -1.70
CA ASP A 18 4.72 12.32 -2.53
C ASP A 18 3.39 11.58 -2.39
N ILE A 19 2.45 12.20 -1.68
CA ILE A 19 1.13 11.64 -1.37
C ILE A 19 0.28 11.53 -2.64
N ASP A 20 0.35 12.53 -3.52
CA ASP A 20 -0.45 12.56 -4.74
C ASP A 20 0.03 11.50 -5.72
N ALA A 21 1.35 11.33 -5.85
CA ALA A 21 1.93 10.24 -6.62
C ALA A 21 1.53 8.86 -6.06
N GLY A 22 1.51 8.71 -4.73
CA GLY A 22 1.03 7.50 -4.07
C GLY A 22 -0.43 7.17 -4.40
N ASN A 23 -1.31 8.17 -4.29
CA ASN A 23 -2.73 8.02 -4.62
C ASN A 23 -2.94 7.72 -6.11
N ALA A 24 -2.22 8.40 -7.01
CA ALA A 24 -2.29 8.16 -8.45
C ALA A 24 -1.86 6.73 -8.81
N LEU A 25 -0.82 6.20 -8.16
CA LEU A 25 -0.41 4.80 -8.33
C LEU A 25 -1.53 3.84 -7.87
N VAL A 26 -2.11 4.08 -6.70
CA VAL A 26 -3.20 3.26 -6.16
C VAL A 26 -4.36 3.18 -7.16
N GLU A 27 -4.81 4.30 -7.72
CA GLU A 27 -5.89 4.29 -8.74
C GLU A 27 -5.52 3.46 -9.98
N ARG A 28 -4.27 3.57 -10.45
CA ARG A 28 -3.80 2.83 -11.63
C ARG A 28 -3.76 1.32 -11.42
N ILE A 29 -3.37 0.85 -10.22
CA ILE A 29 -3.21 -0.59 -9.95
C ILE A 29 -4.49 -1.26 -9.43
N LYS A 30 -5.49 -0.48 -8.98
CA LYS A 30 -6.77 -0.99 -8.46
C LYS A 30 -7.40 -2.08 -9.34
N PRO A 31 -7.52 -1.93 -10.68
CA PRO A 31 -8.11 -2.97 -11.52
C PRO A 31 -7.30 -4.28 -11.53
N ALA A 32 -5.98 -4.18 -11.60
CA ALA A 32 -5.09 -5.34 -11.62
C ALA A 32 -5.17 -6.11 -10.29
N ALA A 33 -5.20 -5.40 -9.17
CA ALA A 33 -5.36 -6.02 -7.86
C ALA A 33 -6.77 -6.59 -7.65
N ALA A 34 -7.82 -5.92 -8.14
CA ALA A 34 -9.19 -6.42 -8.05
C ALA A 34 -9.37 -7.75 -8.81
N ALA A 35 -8.64 -7.95 -9.90
CA ALA A 35 -8.66 -9.20 -10.68
C ALA A 35 -8.17 -10.42 -9.89
N THR A 36 -7.48 -10.24 -8.75
CA THR A 36 -7.00 -11.34 -7.89
C THR A 36 -7.92 -11.64 -6.71
N LYS A 37 -9.08 -10.97 -6.62
CA LYS A 37 -10.04 -11.14 -5.52
C LYS A 37 -10.49 -12.59 -5.38
N ARG A 38 -10.51 -13.08 -4.13
CA ARG A 38 -10.89 -14.45 -3.77
C ARG A 38 -11.64 -14.48 -2.43
N PRO A 39 -12.32 -15.59 -2.09
CA PRO A 39 -12.91 -15.77 -0.75
C PRO A 39 -11.87 -15.51 0.36
N GLY A 40 -12.29 -14.82 1.41
CA GLY A 40 -11.44 -14.34 2.50
C GLY A 40 -11.05 -12.87 2.39
N VAL A 41 -10.97 -12.27 1.21
CA VAL A 41 -10.63 -10.83 1.08
C VAL A 41 -11.75 -9.95 1.65
N MET A 42 -11.46 -9.14 2.66
CA MET A 42 -12.47 -8.34 3.37
C MET A 42 -12.57 -6.87 2.89
N ALA A 43 -11.56 -6.35 2.18
CA ALA A 43 -11.53 -4.96 1.71
C ALA A 43 -10.74 -4.80 0.39
N GLY A 44 -10.89 -3.64 -0.27
CA GLY A 44 -10.12 -3.24 -1.45
C GLY A 44 -8.88 -2.41 -1.11
N LEU A 45 -8.12 -2.01 -2.13
CA LEU A 45 -6.96 -1.13 -2.00
C LEU A 45 -7.33 0.31 -1.58
N GLY A 46 -6.52 0.89 -0.70
CA GLY A 46 -6.64 2.30 -0.27
C GLY A 46 -6.84 2.50 1.24
N GLY A 47 -7.02 1.43 2.01
CA GLY A 47 -6.99 1.47 3.48
C GLY A 47 -5.57 1.34 4.05
N PHE A 48 -5.43 1.52 5.37
CA PHE A 48 -4.15 1.37 6.08
C PHE A 48 -3.54 -0.04 5.96
N GLY A 49 -4.38 -1.08 5.87
CA GLY A 49 -3.94 -2.46 5.75
C GLY A 49 -4.95 -3.33 5.01
N GLY A 50 -4.45 -4.43 4.43
CA GLY A 50 -5.27 -5.49 3.85
C GLY A 50 -5.72 -6.50 4.90
N LEU A 51 -6.91 -7.06 4.72
CA LEU A 51 -7.51 -8.04 5.63
C LEU A 51 -7.92 -9.29 4.87
N PHE A 52 -7.64 -10.46 5.47
CA PHE A 52 -7.98 -11.77 4.91
C PHE A 52 -8.58 -12.68 5.99
N ASP A 53 -9.84 -13.07 5.84
CA ASP A 53 -10.54 -14.02 6.69
C ASP A 53 -10.29 -15.46 6.22
N LEU A 54 -9.53 -16.21 7.01
CA LEU A 54 -9.20 -17.61 6.75
C LEU A 54 -10.41 -18.54 6.83
N LYS A 55 -11.38 -18.23 7.70
CA LYS A 55 -12.61 -19.01 7.83
C LYS A 55 -13.48 -18.83 6.59
N ALA A 56 -13.66 -17.58 6.13
CA ALA A 56 -14.38 -17.31 4.88
C ALA A 56 -13.66 -17.87 3.63
N ALA A 57 -12.36 -18.12 3.72
CA ALA A 57 -11.59 -18.81 2.69
C ALA A 57 -11.64 -20.36 2.78
N GLY A 58 -12.33 -20.92 3.78
CA GLY A 58 -12.55 -22.36 3.93
C GLY A 58 -11.47 -23.13 4.69
N PHE A 59 -10.55 -22.44 5.36
CA PHE A 59 -9.51 -23.11 6.15
C PHE A 59 -10.03 -23.58 7.51
N THR A 60 -9.55 -24.74 7.95
CA THR A 60 -9.76 -25.28 9.30
C THR A 60 -8.40 -25.54 9.92
N ASP A 61 -8.15 -24.96 11.10
CA ASP A 61 -6.87 -25.05 11.83
C ASP A 61 -5.62 -24.74 10.98
N PRO A 62 -5.53 -23.53 10.36
CA PRO A 62 -4.45 -23.22 9.44
C PRO A 62 -3.14 -22.87 10.16
N ILE A 63 -2.02 -23.31 9.58
CA ILE A 63 -0.69 -22.78 9.89
C ILE A 63 -0.32 -21.73 8.84
N LEU A 64 0.08 -20.54 9.29
CA LEU A 64 0.51 -19.46 8.42
C LEU A 64 2.02 -19.51 8.19
N VAL A 65 2.42 -19.46 6.93
CA VAL A 65 3.81 -19.33 6.51
C VAL A 65 3.92 -18.06 5.68
N ALA A 66 4.88 -17.20 6.02
CA ALA A 66 5.17 -15.96 5.31
C ALA A 66 6.64 -15.92 4.92
N ALA A 67 6.92 -15.32 3.76
CA ALA A 67 8.27 -15.10 3.26
C ALA A 67 8.34 -13.75 2.55
N THR A 68 9.52 -13.15 2.55
CA THR A 68 9.82 -11.91 1.84
C THR A 68 11.03 -12.15 0.95
N ASP A 69 10.92 -11.80 -0.33
CA ASP A 69 11.99 -12.02 -1.30
C ASP A 69 12.16 -10.80 -2.21
N GLY A 70 13.40 -10.56 -2.64
CA GLY A 70 13.77 -9.49 -3.56
C GLY A 70 14.03 -10.03 -4.96
N VAL A 71 13.87 -9.18 -5.99
CA VAL A 71 14.14 -9.58 -7.38
C VAL A 71 15.63 -9.82 -7.69
N GLY A 72 16.54 -9.28 -6.88
CA GLY A 72 17.99 -9.36 -7.12
C GLY A 72 18.46 -8.38 -8.19
N THR A 73 19.49 -8.76 -8.95
CA THR A 73 20.09 -7.91 -10.00
C THR A 73 19.50 -8.16 -11.40
N LYS A 74 18.37 -8.85 -11.50
CA LYS A 74 17.60 -9.03 -12.74
C LYS A 74 16.77 -7.78 -13.02
#